data_AF-A0A844FY45-F1
#
_entry.id   AF-A0A844FY45-F1
#
_cell.length_a   1.000
_cell.length_b   1.000
_cell.length_c   1.000
_cell.angle_alpha   90.00
_cell.angle_beta   90.00
_cell.angle_gamma   90.00
#
_symmetry.space_group_name_H-M   'P 1'
#
loop_
_entity.id
_entity.type
_entity.pdbx_description
1 polymer ?
#
loop_
_entity_poly.entity_id
_entity_poly.type
_entity_poly.pdbx_seq_one_letter_code
_entity_poly.pdbx_strand_id
1 'polypeptide(L)'
;MSNVSIPEKMLAWPLFGAGMENFGVNDCPCTIPVPEIGPDELLVRIDAIGLCFSDVKLIRAGEAHPRVISKDLKKDPVIPGHEAVMTVVKVGDKVADKFDVGQRFIIQADVYVNGRGFAYGYAINGGMEQYSVIDQRILNGDEGCYLLPISDDMPSAVAALLEPWTCVQASYMIENRTAPLPNGRVFIAAGDNQIYGAGEALKKAAPASVVGFGLAPEAVEALNAELGVKMTLVDEIPSGVQFDDIFLCNLPAEFAEPAAKLGSRGAVTSFIGDYAGRSGMFDVGRIHYEGFFYQGAPGTVLSAAYGRNVRSKVKKGGTCWLPGGAGAMGQMHTQLAVENPEGPARILVTDMDSSRIANVERLLAETIAERGIEFKAVNPSSLSKEEFDALLREFAPEGFDDIIMLVPVVPVLAHAANYLGEDGLMNIFAGIPAGVEGMLSIDGMVNRGCRYIGSSGSRTEHLRHTLVLAETGELNPVTALAAVGGMKALKQGLEAVMNAKFPGKTVIFPNAPDMPLTPVSEIAKLGSAVAGTLDCGGCYTMATELELKRLYEKEG
;
A
#
# COMPACT_ATOMS: atom_id res chain seq x y z
N MET A 1 -13.49 -26.17 -27.58
CA MET A 1 -13.38 -24.70 -27.52
C MET A 1 -14.79 -24.15 -27.64
N SER A 2 -15.43 -23.82 -26.52
CA SER A 2 -16.74 -23.16 -26.55
C SER A 2 -16.57 -21.79 -27.18
N ASN A 3 -17.27 -21.50 -28.29
CA ASN A 3 -17.36 -20.15 -28.83
C ASN A 3 -17.94 -19.25 -27.74
N VAL A 4 -17.12 -18.42 -27.12
CA VAL A 4 -17.60 -17.34 -26.25
C VAL A 4 -18.23 -16.30 -27.17
N SER A 5 -19.53 -16.06 -27.02
CA SER A 5 -20.26 -14.99 -27.71
C SER A 5 -19.73 -13.65 -27.21
N ILE A 6 -19.06 -12.88 -28.08
CA ILE A 6 -18.56 -11.54 -27.75
C ILE A 6 -19.58 -10.53 -28.31
N PRO A 7 -20.20 -9.68 -27.47
CA PRO A 7 -21.19 -8.72 -27.94
C PRO A 7 -20.54 -7.57 -28.73
N GLU A 8 -21.32 -6.89 -29.59
CA GLU A 8 -20.84 -5.71 -30.32
C GLU A 8 -20.59 -4.50 -29.39
N LYS A 9 -21.31 -4.44 -28.27
CA LYS A 9 -21.26 -3.34 -27.31
C LYS A 9 -21.17 -3.84 -25.88
N MET A 10 -20.59 -3.01 -25.03
CA MET A 10 -20.41 -3.24 -23.61
C MET A 10 -20.71 -1.99 -22.80
N LEU A 11 -20.85 -2.18 -21.49
CA LEU A 11 -20.88 -1.12 -20.49
C LEU A 11 -19.47 -0.80 -20.00
N ALA A 12 -19.20 0.48 -19.79
CA ALA A 12 -17.98 0.98 -19.17
C ALA A 12 -18.27 2.22 -18.33
N TRP A 13 -17.39 2.54 -17.40
CA TRP A 13 -17.38 3.83 -16.69
C TRP A 13 -16.15 4.65 -17.06
N PRO A 14 -16.17 5.37 -18.19
CA PRO A 14 -15.08 6.28 -18.53
C PRO A 14 -15.08 7.51 -17.61
N LEU A 15 -13.90 8.01 -17.30
CA LEU A 15 -13.66 9.27 -16.60
C LEU A 15 -13.37 10.37 -17.61
N PHE A 16 -14.25 11.35 -17.70
CA PHE A 16 -14.18 12.45 -18.68
C PHE A 16 -13.53 13.74 -18.13
N GLY A 17 -13.04 13.71 -16.89
CA GLY A 17 -12.43 14.85 -16.20
C GLY A 17 -12.40 14.64 -14.69
N ALA A 18 -11.90 15.63 -13.95
CA ALA A 18 -11.87 15.59 -12.48
C ALA A 18 -13.28 15.65 -11.86
N GLY A 19 -13.54 14.87 -10.82
CA GLY A 19 -14.78 14.86 -10.05
C GLY A 19 -15.72 13.68 -10.38
N MET A 20 -16.50 13.25 -9.38
CA MET A 20 -17.45 12.12 -9.52
C MET A 20 -18.57 12.41 -10.54
N GLU A 21 -18.87 13.69 -10.80
CA GLU A 21 -19.81 14.15 -11.81
C GLU A 21 -19.33 13.89 -13.25
N ASN A 22 -18.02 13.73 -13.45
CA ASN A 22 -17.40 13.41 -14.74
C ASN A 22 -17.10 11.91 -14.90
N PHE A 23 -17.53 11.08 -13.96
CA PHE A 23 -17.38 9.63 -13.99
C PHE A 23 -18.65 8.97 -14.54
N GLY A 24 -18.58 8.45 -15.76
CA GLY A 24 -19.74 8.03 -16.54
C GLY A 24 -20.49 9.21 -17.17
N VAL A 25 -21.72 8.95 -17.64
CA VAL A 25 -22.60 9.97 -18.22
C VAL A 25 -23.95 9.90 -17.54
N ASN A 26 -24.45 11.03 -17.04
CA ASN A 26 -25.71 11.13 -16.30
C ASN A 26 -25.82 10.10 -15.16
N ASP A 27 -24.75 9.98 -14.37
CA ASP A 27 -24.64 9.01 -13.26
C ASP A 27 -24.86 7.55 -13.66
N CYS A 28 -24.59 7.21 -14.92
CA CYS A 28 -24.73 5.86 -15.47
C CYS A 28 -23.47 5.41 -16.22
N PRO A 29 -23.23 4.08 -16.35
CA PRO A 29 -22.22 3.58 -17.26
C PRO A 29 -22.58 3.92 -18.70
N CYS A 30 -21.57 4.14 -19.54
CA CYS A 30 -21.70 4.36 -20.97
C CYS A 30 -21.84 3.01 -21.69
N THR A 31 -22.65 2.97 -22.76
CA THR A 31 -22.62 1.87 -23.73
C THR A 31 -21.62 2.22 -24.84
N ILE A 32 -20.55 1.45 -24.95
CA ILE A 32 -19.46 1.64 -25.93
C ILE A 32 -19.23 0.35 -26.73
N PRO A 33 -18.58 0.40 -27.91
CA PRO A 33 -18.21 -0.81 -28.63
C PRO A 33 -17.26 -1.69 -27.81
N VAL A 34 -17.36 -3.02 -27.93
CA VAL A 34 -16.29 -3.91 -27.45
C VAL A 34 -15.05 -3.65 -28.32
N PRO A 35 -13.85 -3.49 -27.73
CA PRO A 35 -12.66 -3.20 -28.50
C PRO A 35 -12.21 -4.40 -29.33
N GLU A 36 -11.71 -4.13 -30.53
CA GLU A 36 -10.99 -5.13 -31.33
C GLU A 36 -9.55 -5.26 -30.85
N ILE A 37 -8.95 -6.43 -31.07
CA ILE A 37 -7.56 -6.72 -30.69
C ILE A 37 -6.67 -6.89 -31.91
N GLY A 38 -5.42 -6.46 -31.76
CA GLY A 38 -4.33 -6.76 -32.67
C GLY A 38 -3.85 -8.21 -32.58
N PRO A 39 -2.93 -8.61 -33.47
CA PRO A 39 -2.39 -9.97 -33.49
C PRO A 39 -1.53 -10.32 -32.27
N ASP A 40 -1.06 -9.34 -31.50
CA ASP A 40 -0.20 -9.49 -30.31
C ASP A 40 -0.90 -9.03 -29.02
N GLU A 41 -2.22 -9.06 -28.99
CA GLU A 41 -3.04 -8.61 -27.86
C GLU A 41 -4.02 -9.71 -27.42
N LEU A 42 -4.62 -9.52 -26.24
CA LEU A 42 -5.71 -10.37 -25.75
C LEU A 42 -6.96 -9.51 -25.57
N LEU A 43 -8.14 -10.10 -25.87
CA LEU A 43 -9.41 -9.57 -25.39
C LEU A 43 -9.78 -10.36 -24.14
N VAL A 44 -10.04 -9.65 -23.06
CA VAL A 44 -10.46 -10.24 -21.80
C VAL A 44 -11.85 -9.77 -21.40
N ARG A 45 -12.64 -10.64 -20.79
CA ARG A 45 -13.86 -10.29 -20.07
C ARG A 45 -13.48 -10.01 -18.62
N ILE A 46 -13.92 -8.88 -18.06
CA ILE A 46 -13.69 -8.57 -16.65
C ILE A 46 -14.75 -9.27 -15.81
N ASP A 47 -14.32 -10.26 -15.02
CA ASP A 47 -15.22 -11.06 -14.20
C ASP A 47 -15.56 -10.36 -12.89
N ALA A 48 -14.59 -9.67 -12.28
CA ALA A 48 -14.79 -8.93 -11.04
C ALA A 48 -13.80 -7.77 -10.93
N ILE A 49 -14.19 -6.73 -10.19
CA ILE A 49 -13.31 -5.63 -9.81
C ILE A 49 -13.51 -5.23 -8.35
N GLY A 50 -12.42 -5.22 -7.60
CA GLY A 50 -12.36 -4.60 -6.27
C GLY A 50 -12.39 -3.08 -6.35
N LEU A 51 -13.15 -2.43 -5.47
CA LEU A 51 -13.18 -0.97 -5.37
C LEU A 51 -12.17 -0.48 -4.34
N CYS A 52 -11.33 0.47 -4.73
CA CYS A 52 -10.32 1.05 -3.86
C CYS A 52 -10.49 2.56 -3.67
N PHE A 53 -9.98 3.06 -2.55
CA PHE A 53 -9.93 4.51 -2.31
C PHE A 53 -8.99 5.23 -3.29
N SER A 54 -8.02 4.52 -3.87
CA SER A 54 -7.14 5.05 -4.92
C SER A 54 -7.90 5.33 -6.23
N ASP A 55 -8.99 4.61 -6.54
CA ASP A 55 -9.89 4.96 -7.66
C ASP A 55 -10.62 6.27 -7.37
N VAL A 56 -11.06 6.49 -6.12
CA VAL A 56 -11.67 7.76 -5.70
C VAL A 56 -10.67 8.92 -5.85
N LYS A 57 -9.41 8.73 -5.44
CA LYS A 57 -8.35 9.73 -5.60
C LYS A 57 -8.12 10.09 -7.07
N LEU A 58 -8.07 9.07 -7.94
CA LEU A 58 -7.98 9.25 -9.39
C LEU A 58 -9.16 10.06 -9.92
N ILE A 59 -10.40 9.63 -9.65
CA ILE A 59 -11.61 10.28 -10.16
C ILE A 59 -11.67 11.75 -9.70
N ARG A 60 -11.38 12.03 -8.43
CA ARG A 60 -11.36 13.41 -7.91
C ARG A 60 -10.31 14.29 -8.57
N ALA A 61 -9.15 13.75 -8.91
CA ALA A 61 -8.04 14.52 -9.47
C ALA A 61 -8.11 14.66 -11.00
N GLY A 62 -8.70 13.70 -11.72
CA GLY A 62 -8.76 13.72 -13.18
C GLY A 62 -7.37 13.84 -13.81
N GLU A 63 -7.22 14.75 -14.77
CA GLU A 63 -5.94 15.06 -15.46
C GLU A 63 -4.82 15.50 -14.52
N ALA A 64 -5.15 16.02 -13.33
CA ALA A 64 -4.15 16.45 -12.36
C ALA A 64 -3.50 15.27 -11.61
N HIS A 65 -4.06 14.06 -11.73
CA HIS A 65 -3.48 12.89 -11.09
C HIS A 65 -2.16 12.50 -11.78
N PRO A 66 -1.04 12.31 -11.03
CA PRO A 66 0.29 12.12 -11.62
C PRO A 66 0.44 10.83 -12.45
N ARG A 67 -0.46 9.86 -12.25
CA ARG A 67 -0.48 8.60 -13.02
C ARG A 67 -1.36 8.66 -14.27
N VAL A 68 -2.14 9.72 -14.48
CA VAL A 68 -2.96 9.89 -15.70
C VAL A 68 -2.09 10.48 -16.80
N ILE A 69 -2.03 9.79 -17.93
CA ILE A 69 -1.22 10.21 -19.08
C ILE A 69 -1.99 11.08 -20.07
N SER A 70 -3.32 10.94 -20.10
CA SER A 70 -4.19 11.76 -20.95
C SER A 70 -4.20 13.21 -20.44
N LYS A 71 -4.03 14.15 -21.37
CA LYS A 71 -4.03 15.59 -21.07
C LYS A 71 -5.41 16.23 -21.23
N ASP A 72 -6.38 15.50 -21.77
CA ASP A 72 -7.74 15.97 -22.06
C ASP A 72 -8.69 14.77 -21.98
N LEU A 73 -9.16 14.46 -20.76
CA LEU A 73 -10.00 13.29 -20.51
C LEU A 73 -11.36 13.39 -21.22
N LYS A 74 -11.77 14.58 -21.67
CA LYS A 74 -12.99 14.73 -22.47
C LYS A 74 -12.85 14.11 -23.86
N LYS A 75 -11.65 14.12 -24.43
CA LYS A 75 -11.36 13.56 -25.76
C LYS A 75 -10.80 12.15 -25.70
N ASP A 76 -10.00 11.88 -24.67
CA ASP A 76 -9.33 10.60 -24.46
C ASP A 76 -9.57 10.17 -23.00
N PRO A 77 -10.79 9.69 -22.69
CA PRO A 77 -11.16 9.30 -21.34
C PRO A 77 -10.44 8.01 -20.94
N VAL A 78 -10.04 7.95 -19.67
CA VAL A 78 -9.53 6.71 -19.06
C VAL A 78 -10.66 5.96 -18.40
N ILE A 79 -10.63 4.63 -18.44
CA ILE A 79 -11.51 3.77 -17.64
C ILE A 79 -10.74 3.38 -16.36
N PRO A 80 -11.18 3.76 -15.15
CA PRO A 80 -10.50 3.39 -13.91
C PRO A 80 -10.61 1.90 -13.56
N GLY A 81 -9.99 1.53 -12.43
CA GLY A 81 -10.15 0.21 -11.82
C GLY A 81 -8.95 -0.71 -11.99
N HIS A 82 -8.21 -0.91 -10.91
CA HIS A 82 -6.92 -1.62 -10.94
C HIS A 82 -6.94 -3.00 -10.26
N GLU A 83 -7.95 -3.29 -9.44
CA GLU A 83 -8.10 -4.58 -8.73
C GLU A 83 -8.95 -5.57 -9.56
N ALA A 84 -8.53 -5.87 -10.80
CA ALA A 84 -9.33 -6.61 -11.78
C ALA A 84 -9.03 -8.12 -11.83
N VAL A 85 -10.10 -8.90 -12.03
CA VAL A 85 -10.07 -10.32 -12.37
C VAL A 85 -10.67 -10.50 -13.75
N MET A 86 -10.03 -11.31 -14.59
CA MET A 86 -10.40 -11.38 -15.99
C MET A 86 -10.26 -12.78 -16.58
N THR A 87 -11.10 -13.08 -17.59
CA THR A 87 -11.04 -14.31 -18.39
C THR A 87 -10.68 -13.95 -19.84
N VAL A 88 -9.73 -14.64 -20.44
CA VAL A 88 -9.38 -14.47 -21.86
C VAL A 88 -10.52 -14.98 -22.75
N VAL A 89 -11.01 -14.13 -23.66
CA VAL A 89 -12.12 -14.48 -24.59
C VAL A 89 -11.71 -14.45 -26.06
N LYS A 90 -10.60 -13.79 -26.41
CA LYS A 90 -10.00 -13.80 -27.76
C LYS A 90 -8.48 -13.62 -27.62
N VAL A 91 -7.71 -14.33 -28.44
CA VAL A 91 -6.24 -14.32 -28.41
C VAL A 91 -5.73 -13.94 -29.79
N GLY A 92 -4.79 -13.00 -29.87
CA GLY A 92 -4.10 -12.66 -31.11
C GLY A 92 -3.12 -13.75 -31.56
N ASP A 93 -2.99 -13.95 -32.88
CA ASP A 93 -2.19 -15.04 -33.47
C ASP A 93 -0.71 -15.07 -33.04
N LYS A 94 -0.11 -13.92 -32.67
CA LYS A 94 1.30 -13.81 -32.24
C LYS A 94 1.53 -14.13 -30.77
N VAL A 95 0.46 -14.32 -29.98
CA VAL A 95 0.53 -14.68 -28.55
C VAL A 95 -0.22 -15.97 -28.23
N ALA A 96 -0.73 -16.66 -29.26
CA ALA A 96 -1.48 -17.91 -29.15
C ALA A 96 -0.62 -19.12 -28.69
N ASP A 97 0.70 -18.99 -28.63
CA ASP A 97 1.60 -19.98 -28.03
C ASP A 97 1.69 -19.87 -26.50
N LYS A 98 1.20 -18.76 -25.93
CA LYS A 98 1.31 -18.44 -24.49
C LYS A 98 -0.04 -18.38 -23.77
N PHE A 99 -1.11 -18.06 -24.49
CA PHE A 99 -2.42 -17.81 -23.91
C PHE A 99 -3.52 -18.59 -24.64
N ASP A 100 -4.49 -19.05 -23.87
CA ASP A 100 -5.65 -19.80 -24.35
C ASP A 100 -6.96 -19.10 -23.92
N VAL A 101 -7.98 -19.19 -24.78
CA VAL A 101 -9.33 -18.76 -24.41
C VAL A 101 -9.84 -19.58 -23.22
N GLY A 102 -10.40 -18.88 -22.23
CA GLY A 102 -10.91 -19.46 -20.98
C GLY A 102 -9.94 -19.34 -19.80
N GLN A 103 -8.67 -19.01 -20.04
CA GLN A 103 -7.72 -18.77 -18.94
C GLN A 103 -8.12 -17.56 -18.10
N ARG A 104 -7.99 -17.69 -16.78
CA ARG A 104 -8.33 -16.67 -15.79
C ARG A 104 -7.09 -16.06 -15.19
N PHE A 105 -7.12 -14.74 -15.01
CA PHE A 105 -6.00 -13.97 -14.50
C PHE A 105 -6.44 -12.91 -13.49
N ILE A 106 -5.56 -12.63 -12.54
CA ILE A 106 -5.46 -11.34 -11.85
C ILE A 106 -4.33 -10.52 -12.49
N ILE A 107 -4.34 -9.22 -12.26
CA ILE A 107 -3.35 -8.30 -12.82
C ILE A 107 -2.56 -7.56 -11.74
N GLN A 108 -1.24 -7.44 -11.93
CA GLN A 108 -0.42 -6.51 -11.18
C GLN A 108 -0.55 -5.09 -11.76
N ALA A 109 -1.08 -4.18 -10.96
CA ALA A 109 -1.48 -2.85 -11.44
C ALA A 109 -0.31 -1.89 -11.73
N ASP A 110 0.81 -1.99 -11.01
CA ASP A 110 1.97 -1.10 -11.17
C ASP A 110 2.86 -1.56 -12.34
N VAL A 111 2.40 -1.31 -13.56
CA VAL A 111 3.06 -1.69 -14.82
C VAL A 111 4.17 -0.70 -15.15
N TYR A 112 5.37 -1.20 -15.51
CA TYR A 112 6.47 -0.38 -16.03
C TYR A 112 6.96 -0.90 -17.37
N VAL A 113 7.35 0.03 -18.25
CA VAL A 113 7.98 -0.27 -19.54
C VAL A 113 9.15 0.68 -19.75
N ASN A 114 10.35 0.14 -19.86
CA ASN A 114 11.62 0.87 -19.96
C ASN A 114 11.77 1.92 -18.83
N GLY A 115 11.41 1.56 -17.60
CA GLY A 115 11.47 2.43 -16.42
C GLY A 115 10.35 3.47 -16.32
N ARG A 116 9.41 3.51 -17.28
CA ARG A 116 8.26 4.42 -17.26
C ARG A 116 7.01 3.71 -16.78
N GLY A 117 6.31 4.29 -15.81
CA GLY A 117 5.06 3.75 -15.26
C GLY A 117 3.86 3.92 -16.21
N PHE A 118 3.08 2.84 -16.36
CA PHE A 118 1.85 2.73 -17.14
C PHE A 118 0.76 2.01 -16.34
N ALA A 119 0.52 2.43 -15.10
CA ALA A 119 -0.37 1.70 -14.19
C ALA A 119 -1.76 1.40 -14.80
N TYR A 120 -2.20 0.15 -14.65
CA TYR A 120 -3.51 -0.34 -15.10
C TYR A 120 -4.64 0.35 -14.32
N GLY A 121 -5.66 0.83 -15.01
CA GLY A 121 -6.71 1.68 -14.44
C GLY A 121 -6.32 3.16 -14.24
N TYR A 122 -5.14 3.60 -14.73
CA TYR A 122 -4.68 4.99 -14.66
C TYR A 122 -4.14 5.52 -15.99
N ALA A 123 -3.18 4.79 -16.56
CA ALA A 123 -2.52 5.10 -17.83
C ALA A 123 -2.93 4.11 -18.94
N ILE A 124 -3.34 2.92 -18.53
CA ILE A 124 -4.00 1.91 -19.35
C ILE A 124 -5.43 1.78 -18.79
N ASN A 125 -6.42 1.57 -19.65
CA ASN A 125 -7.80 1.33 -19.21
C ASN A 125 -7.86 0.15 -18.24
N GLY A 126 -8.65 0.31 -17.18
CA GLY A 126 -8.82 -0.61 -16.08
C GLY A 126 -10.07 -1.48 -16.19
N GLY A 127 -10.42 -2.16 -15.11
CA GLY A 127 -11.52 -3.14 -15.06
C GLY A 127 -12.91 -2.56 -14.78
N MET A 128 -13.11 -1.23 -14.74
CA MET A 128 -14.46 -0.64 -14.67
C MET A 128 -15.14 -0.63 -16.05
N GLU A 129 -15.07 -1.76 -16.75
CA GLU A 129 -15.67 -2.09 -18.05
C GLU A 129 -15.94 -3.59 -18.14
N GLN A 130 -16.76 -4.05 -19.09
CA GLN A 130 -17.04 -5.49 -19.22
C GLN A 130 -15.98 -6.28 -19.99
N TYR A 131 -15.30 -5.63 -20.95
CA TYR A 131 -14.24 -6.24 -21.75
C TYR A 131 -13.10 -5.25 -21.91
N SER A 132 -11.86 -5.73 -21.88
CA SER A 132 -10.66 -4.88 -21.97
C SER A 132 -9.63 -5.50 -22.91
N VAL A 133 -8.77 -4.65 -23.48
CA VAL A 133 -7.62 -5.08 -24.27
C VAL A 133 -6.40 -5.18 -23.37
N ILE A 134 -5.72 -6.32 -23.42
CA ILE A 134 -4.42 -6.50 -22.78
C ILE A 134 -3.35 -6.48 -23.86
N ASP A 135 -2.50 -5.46 -23.81
CA ASP A 135 -1.46 -5.21 -24.80
C ASP A 135 -0.05 -5.55 -24.29
N GLN A 136 0.94 -5.28 -25.15
CA GLN A 136 2.35 -5.58 -24.89
C GLN A 136 2.94 -4.91 -23.65
N ARG A 137 2.36 -3.80 -23.16
CA ARG A 137 2.82 -3.15 -21.92
C ARG A 137 2.56 -4.05 -20.70
N ILE A 138 1.45 -4.80 -20.73
CA ILE A 138 1.07 -5.74 -19.67
C ILE A 138 1.73 -7.10 -19.91
N LEU A 139 1.77 -7.57 -21.16
CA LEU A 139 2.28 -8.91 -21.50
C LEU A 139 3.81 -9.01 -21.44
N ASN A 140 4.55 -7.91 -21.67
CA ASN A 140 6.01 -7.90 -21.79
C ASN A 140 6.63 -6.61 -21.23
N GLY A 141 6.20 -6.15 -20.05
CA GLY A 141 6.83 -5.00 -19.39
C GLY A 141 8.10 -5.38 -18.61
N ASP A 142 8.56 -4.47 -17.75
CA ASP A 142 9.88 -4.56 -17.10
C ASP A 142 10.01 -5.77 -16.16
N GLU A 143 8.90 -6.23 -15.57
CA GLU A 143 8.83 -7.44 -14.73
C GLU A 143 8.33 -8.68 -15.52
N GLY A 144 8.25 -8.58 -16.84
CA GLY A 144 7.68 -9.60 -17.72
C GLY A 144 6.18 -9.45 -17.90
N CYS A 145 5.44 -10.55 -17.75
CA CYS A 145 3.98 -10.55 -17.84
C CYS A 145 3.38 -10.16 -16.49
N TYR A 146 2.57 -9.11 -16.46
CA TYR A 146 1.85 -8.64 -15.28
C TYR A 146 0.52 -9.37 -15.03
N LEU A 147 0.15 -10.33 -15.89
CA LEU A 147 -0.97 -11.24 -15.63
C LEU A 147 -0.48 -12.46 -14.84
N LEU A 148 -1.16 -12.77 -13.74
CA LEU A 148 -0.91 -13.98 -12.97
C LEU A 148 -2.10 -14.93 -13.08
N PRO A 149 -1.89 -16.17 -13.54
CA PRO A 149 -2.98 -17.13 -13.69
C PRO A 149 -3.55 -17.48 -12.32
N ILE A 150 -4.86 -17.68 -12.26
CA ILE A 150 -5.56 -18.16 -11.06
C ILE A 150 -6.30 -19.45 -11.37
N SER A 151 -6.52 -20.30 -10.36
CA SER A 151 -7.32 -21.52 -10.51
C SER A 151 -8.77 -21.19 -10.92
N ASP A 152 -9.37 -22.08 -11.72
CA ASP A 152 -10.80 -22.04 -12.08
C ASP A 152 -11.71 -22.12 -10.85
N ASP A 153 -11.22 -22.70 -9.76
CA ASP A 153 -11.96 -22.93 -8.52
C ASP A 153 -11.96 -21.69 -7.60
N MET A 154 -11.13 -20.69 -7.87
CA MET A 154 -11.07 -19.45 -7.08
C MET A 154 -12.21 -18.50 -7.47
N PRO A 155 -13.11 -18.10 -6.54
CA PRO A 155 -14.17 -17.15 -6.87
C PRO A 155 -13.59 -15.82 -7.32
N SER A 156 -14.15 -15.21 -8.37
CA SER A 156 -13.67 -13.93 -8.91
C SER A 156 -13.74 -12.81 -7.86
N ALA A 157 -14.78 -12.79 -7.02
CA ALA A 157 -14.82 -11.81 -5.92
C ALA A 157 -13.74 -12.02 -4.85
N VAL A 158 -13.26 -13.25 -4.65
CA VAL A 158 -12.14 -13.52 -3.73
C VAL A 158 -10.81 -13.16 -4.40
N ALA A 159 -10.64 -13.53 -5.68
CA ALA A 159 -9.46 -13.18 -6.47
C ALA A 159 -9.26 -11.66 -6.58
N ALA A 160 -10.34 -10.88 -6.65
CA ALA A 160 -10.29 -9.41 -6.67
C ALA A 160 -9.69 -8.80 -5.38
N LEU A 161 -9.65 -9.57 -4.28
CA LEU A 161 -9.07 -9.15 -3.01
C LEU A 161 -7.55 -9.41 -2.94
N LEU A 162 -6.97 -10.10 -3.93
CA LEU A 162 -5.55 -10.44 -3.91
C LEU A 162 -4.66 -9.21 -4.11
N GLU A 163 -5.05 -8.24 -4.93
CA GLU A 163 -4.31 -6.98 -5.08
C GLU A 163 -4.20 -6.21 -3.75
N PRO A 164 -5.31 -5.93 -3.03
CA PRO A 164 -5.20 -5.22 -1.77
C PRO A 164 -4.46 -6.05 -0.71
N TRP A 165 -4.66 -7.38 -0.66
CA TRP A 165 -3.88 -8.26 0.22
C TRP A 165 -2.39 -8.21 -0.11
N THR A 166 -2.04 -8.08 -1.38
CA THR A 166 -0.66 -7.95 -1.82
C THR A 166 -0.03 -6.66 -1.34
N CYS A 167 -0.76 -5.54 -1.38
CA CYS A 167 -0.28 -4.30 -0.78
C CYS A 167 -0.04 -4.45 0.74
N VAL A 168 -0.92 -5.15 1.45
CA VAL A 168 -0.76 -5.46 2.89
C VAL A 168 0.51 -6.30 3.10
N GLN A 169 0.65 -7.43 2.41
CA GLN A 169 1.82 -8.33 2.52
C GLN A 169 3.12 -7.61 2.19
N ALA A 170 3.16 -6.85 1.09
CA ALA A 170 4.32 -6.09 0.65
C ALA A 170 4.80 -5.11 1.72
N SER A 171 3.89 -4.51 2.49
CA SER A 171 4.24 -3.58 3.57
C SER A 171 5.04 -4.22 4.71
N TYR A 172 4.99 -5.54 4.85
CA TYR A 172 5.77 -6.32 5.82
C TYR A 172 7.02 -6.96 5.19
N MET A 173 7.19 -6.84 3.87
CA MET A 173 8.33 -7.37 3.10
C MET A 173 9.34 -6.28 2.71
N ILE A 174 9.21 -5.07 3.27
CA ILE A 174 10.10 -3.94 2.97
C ILE A 174 11.55 -4.31 3.33
N GLU A 175 12.42 -4.34 2.32
CA GLU A 175 13.86 -4.53 2.51
C GLU A 175 14.54 -3.19 2.81
N ASN A 176 14.89 -2.99 4.08
CA ASN A 176 15.58 -1.77 4.51
C ASN A 176 17.08 -1.84 4.16
N ARG A 177 17.63 -0.74 3.63
CA ARG A 177 19.06 -0.63 3.34
C ARG A 177 19.88 -0.80 4.62
N THR A 178 20.81 -1.76 4.61
CA THR A 178 21.72 -2.03 5.73
C THR A 178 23.11 -1.41 5.54
N ALA A 179 23.29 -0.63 4.48
CA ALA A 179 24.51 0.12 4.20
C ALA A 179 24.22 1.36 3.31
N PRO A 180 25.12 2.37 3.32
CA PRO A 180 25.10 3.46 2.34
C PRO A 180 25.16 2.94 0.88
N LEU A 181 24.68 3.75 -0.06
CA LEU A 181 24.49 3.31 -1.44
C LEU A 181 25.87 3.26 -2.10
N PRO A 182 26.26 2.12 -2.72
CA PRO A 182 27.53 2.05 -3.43
C PRO A 182 27.62 3.12 -4.52
N ASN A 183 28.69 3.92 -4.52
CA ASN A 183 28.87 5.08 -5.41
C ASN A 183 27.73 6.13 -5.32
N GLY A 184 27.03 6.21 -4.19
CA GLY A 184 25.97 7.19 -3.96
C GLY A 184 26.47 8.62 -3.74
N ARG A 185 25.54 9.57 -3.72
CA ARG A 185 25.78 10.97 -3.35
C ARG A 185 25.48 11.16 -1.86
N VAL A 186 26.45 11.66 -1.11
CA VAL A 186 26.37 11.80 0.34
C VAL A 186 26.30 13.27 0.76
N PHE A 187 25.41 13.60 1.69
CA PHE A 187 25.40 14.87 2.41
C PHE A 187 25.74 14.66 3.89
N ILE A 188 26.68 15.45 4.42
CA ILE A 188 27.07 15.40 5.83
C ILE A 188 26.94 16.82 6.41
N ALA A 189 26.10 16.96 7.42
CA ALA A 189 25.89 18.24 8.09
C ALA A 189 26.14 18.10 9.59
N ALA A 190 26.99 18.96 10.15
CA ALA A 190 27.29 18.99 11.58
C ALA A 190 26.84 20.29 12.23
N GLY A 191 26.27 20.18 13.43
CA GLY A 191 25.88 21.30 14.28
C GLY A 191 26.88 21.61 15.40
N ASP A 192 28.01 20.91 15.44
CA ASP A 192 29.05 21.06 16.45
C ASP A 192 30.47 20.86 15.84
N ASN A 193 31.50 20.96 16.68
CA ASN A 193 32.89 20.82 16.27
C ASN A 193 33.47 19.41 16.55
N GLN A 194 32.62 18.38 16.69
CA GLN A 194 33.12 17.02 16.89
C GLN A 194 33.76 16.48 15.60
N ILE A 195 34.71 15.57 15.77
CA ILE A 195 35.30 14.83 14.66
C ILE A 195 34.46 13.58 14.44
N TYR A 196 33.76 13.55 13.31
CA TYR A 196 32.97 12.41 12.86
C TYR A 196 33.79 11.50 11.94
N GLY A 197 33.72 10.19 12.18
CA GLY A 197 34.34 9.17 11.34
C GLY A 197 33.31 8.54 10.40
N ALA A 198 33.70 8.19 9.18
CA ALA A 198 32.79 7.60 8.20
C ALA A 198 32.26 6.23 8.67
N GLY A 199 33.13 5.44 9.31
CA GLY A 199 32.87 4.04 9.65
C GLY A 199 32.88 3.11 8.43
N GLU A 200 32.96 1.82 8.68
CA GLU A 200 33.31 0.83 7.64
C GLU A 200 32.27 0.70 6.52
N ALA A 201 30.97 0.82 6.82
CA ALA A 201 29.95 0.67 5.78
C ALA A 201 29.96 1.85 4.80
N LEU A 202 30.22 3.07 5.26
CA LEU A 202 30.33 4.24 4.38
C LEU A 202 31.63 4.23 3.58
N LYS A 203 32.76 3.82 4.19
CA LYS A 203 34.03 3.61 3.45
C LYS A 203 33.86 2.58 2.33
N LYS A 204 33.23 1.44 2.63
CA LYS A 204 32.97 0.38 1.65
C LYS A 204 32.03 0.82 0.53
N ALA A 205 31.06 1.68 0.83
CA ALA A 205 30.15 2.22 -0.17
C ALA A 205 30.87 3.10 -1.20
N ALA A 206 32.05 3.64 -0.88
CA ALA A 206 32.89 4.44 -1.79
C ALA A 206 32.05 5.52 -2.50
N PRO A 207 31.54 6.52 -1.78
CA PRO A 207 30.58 7.48 -2.32
C PRO A 207 31.16 8.24 -3.53
N ALA A 208 30.35 8.48 -4.55
CA ALA A 208 30.81 9.18 -5.76
C ALA A 208 31.06 10.67 -5.51
N SER A 209 30.31 11.27 -4.57
CA SER A 209 30.49 12.67 -4.18
C SER A 209 30.03 12.87 -2.73
N VAL A 210 30.70 13.77 -2.03
CA VAL A 210 30.37 14.14 -0.65
C VAL A 210 30.22 15.66 -0.57
N VAL A 211 29.10 16.13 -0.02
CA VAL A 211 28.87 17.55 0.28
C VAL A 211 28.79 17.73 1.79
N GLY A 212 29.51 18.73 2.31
CA GLY A 212 29.63 19.00 3.75
C GLY A 212 29.09 20.36 4.15
N PHE A 213 28.40 20.44 5.28
CA PHE A 213 27.91 21.68 5.89
C PHE A 213 28.24 21.72 7.38
N GLY A 214 28.74 22.87 7.88
CA GLY A 214 28.97 23.09 9.31
C GLY A 214 30.05 22.21 9.96
N LEU A 215 30.90 21.54 9.18
CA LEU A 215 31.96 20.66 9.68
C LEU A 215 33.23 21.45 10.02
N ALA A 216 33.86 21.12 11.15
CA ALA A 216 35.19 21.63 11.51
C ALA A 216 36.26 21.19 10.49
N PRO A 217 37.29 22.02 10.19
CA PRO A 217 38.33 21.68 9.21
C PRO A 217 39.00 20.32 9.46
N GLU A 218 39.27 19.97 10.72
CA GLU A 218 39.88 18.72 11.12
C GLU A 218 38.98 17.51 10.82
N ALA A 219 37.66 17.67 10.98
CA ALA A 219 36.68 16.64 10.61
C ALA A 219 36.62 16.43 9.09
N VAL A 220 36.72 17.53 8.32
CA VAL A 220 36.76 17.47 6.85
C VAL A 220 38.02 16.75 6.36
N GLU A 221 39.18 17.05 6.94
CA GLU A 221 40.44 16.37 6.60
C GLU A 221 40.37 14.87 6.90
N ALA A 222 39.86 14.50 8.08
CA ALA A 222 39.69 13.10 8.48
C ALA A 222 38.74 12.34 7.53
N LEU A 223 37.57 12.92 7.24
CA LEU A 223 36.58 12.30 6.35
C LEU A 223 37.09 12.18 4.91
N ASN A 224 37.80 13.18 4.38
CA ASN A 224 38.41 13.10 3.05
C ASN A 224 39.44 11.97 2.97
N ALA A 225 40.25 11.79 4.02
CA ALA A 225 41.24 10.72 4.09
C ALA A 225 40.59 9.33 4.19
N GLU A 226 39.52 9.20 5.00
CA GLU A 226 38.79 7.93 5.14
C GLU A 226 38.02 7.52 3.88
N LEU A 227 37.38 8.48 3.22
CA LEU A 227 36.51 8.22 2.07
C LEU A 227 37.27 8.17 0.73
N GLY A 228 38.48 8.75 0.68
CA GLY A 228 39.24 8.87 -0.56
C GLY A 228 38.61 9.81 -1.60
N VAL A 229 37.64 10.63 -1.19
CA VAL A 229 36.91 11.58 -2.04
C VAL A 229 36.96 12.95 -1.38
N LYS A 230 37.31 13.97 -2.17
CA LYS A 230 37.34 15.35 -1.69
C LYS A 230 35.91 15.88 -1.54
N MET A 231 35.54 16.20 -0.31
CA MET A 231 34.27 16.83 0.05
C MET A 231 34.17 18.26 -0.51
N THR A 232 32.99 18.60 -1.03
CA THR A 232 32.61 19.97 -1.38
C THR A 232 31.91 20.62 -0.19
N LEU A 233 32.50 21.68 0.37
CA LEU A 233 31.90 22.41 1.49
C LEU A 233 30.93 23.48 0.99
N VAL A 234 29.83 23.65 1.72
CA VAL A 234 28.81 24.67 1.47
C VAL A 234 28.55 25.49 2.73
N ASP A 235 28.27 26.78 2.55
CA ASP A 235 27.98 27.72 3.65
C ASP A 235 26.49 27.74 4.03
N GLU A 236 25.63 27.14 3.20
CA GLU A 236 24.19 27.01 3.42
C GLU A 236 23.68 25.62 3.00
N ILE A 237 22.56 25.18 3.58
CA ILE A 237 21.90 23.94 3.17
C ILE A 237 21.50 24.08 1.69
N PRO A 238 21.99 23.21 0.79
CA PRO A 238 21.85 23.43 -0.64
C PRO A 238 20.39 23.23 -1.10
N SER A 239 20.04 23.80 -2.25
CA SER A 239 18.73 23.61 -2.87
C SER A 239 18.86 23.03 -4.29
N GLY A 240 17.83 22.32 -4.75
CA GLY A 240 17.81 21.74 -6.10
C GLY A 240 18.77 20.57 -6.35
N VAL A 241 19.46 20.11 -5.31
CA VAL A 241 20.31 18.91 -5.32
C VAL A 241 19.67 17.81 -4.46
N GLN A 242 19.99 16.56 -4.77
CA GLN A 242 19.50 15.40 -4.03
C GLN A 242 20.64 14.48 -3.64
N PHE A 243 20.45 13.74 -2.55
CA PHE A 243 21.43 12.81 -1.97
C PHE A 243 20.78 11.49 -1.64
N ASP A 244 21.55 10.41 -1.77
CA ASP A 244 21.11 9.04 -1.51
C ASP A 244 21.31 8.66 -0.04
N ASP A 245 22.28 9.31 0.62
CA ASP A 245 22.62 9.14 2.03
C ASP A 245 22.85 10.50 2.68
N ILE A 246 22.14 10.77 3.77
CA ILE A 246 22.19 12.05 4.50
C ILE A 246 22.57 11.76 5.95
N PHE A 247 23.61 12.44 6.45
CA PHE A 247 24.06 12.33 7.84
C PHE A 247 23.91 13.67 8.56
N LEU A 248 23.04 13.71 9.56
CA LEU A 248 22.73 14.89 10.35
C LEU A 248 23.34 14.70 11.75
N CYS A 249 24.37 15.48 12.04
CA CYS A 249 25.28 15.22 13.15
C CYS A 249 25.16 16.31 14.22
N ASN A 250 24.51 16.02 15.35
CA ASN A 250 24.13 17.00 16.39
C ASN A 250 23.49 18.29 15.87
N LEU A 251 22.92 18.22 14.68
CA LEU A 251 22.40 19.34 13.93
C LEU A 251 21.08 19.83 14.58
N PRO A 252 20.95 21.13 14.91
CA PRO A 252 19.69 21.70 15.39
C PRO A 252 18.54 21.50 14.40
N ALA A 253 17.30 21.47 14.91
CA ALA A 253 16.11 21.21 14.11
C ALA A 253 15.96 22.20 12.94
N GLU A 254 16.28 23.49 13.15
CA GLU A 254 16.18 24.50 12.09
C GLU A 254 17.03 24.21 10.84
N PHE A 255 18.08 23.38 10.97
CA PHE A 255 18.92 22.93 9.86
C PHE A 255 18.67 21.47 9.48
N ALA A 256 18.32 20.62 10.45
CA ALA A 256 18.06 19.20 10.22
C ALA A 256 16.80 18.95 9.38
N GLU A 257 15.72 19.70 9.63
CA GLU A 257 14.47 19.59 8.89
C GLU A 257 14.64 19.91 7.38
N PRO A 258 15.23 21.05 6.97
CA PRO A 258 15.47 21.30 5.55
C PRO A 258 16.53 20.35 4.95
N ALA A 259 17.55 19.94 5.71
CA ALA A 259 18.56 19.00 5.23
C ALA A 259 17.97 17.62 4.92
N ALA A 260 17.05 17.12 5.74
CA ALA A 260 16.36 15.84 5.52
C ALA A 260 15.53 15.82 4.22
N LYS A 261 15.12 16.98 3.69
CA LYS A 261 14.35 17.09 2.43
C LYS A 261 15.19 16.91 1.18
N LEU A 262 16.52 16.89 1.31
CA LEU A 262 17.45 16.73 0.21
C LEU A 262 17.56 15.28 -0.28
N GLY A 263 16.72 14.37 0.23
CA GLY A 263 16.72 12.97 -0.21
C GLY A 263 16.33 12.80 -1.68
N SER A 264 17.03 11.90 -2.38
CA SER A 264 16.53 11.24 -3.58
C SER A 264 15.48 10.17 -3.20
N ARG A 265 14.80 9.60 -4.20
CA ARG A 265 13.92 8.43 -3.96
C ARG A 265 14.75 7.28 -3.38
N GLY A 266 14.33 6.74 -2.23
CA GLY A 266 15.05 5.70 -1.48
C GLY A 266 16.17 6.23 -0.58
N ALA A 267 16.21 7.54 -0.32
CA ALA A 267 17.23 8.14 0.52
C ALA A 267 17.12 7.70 1.99
N VAL A 268 18.30 7.54 2.61
CA VAL A 268 18.43 7.22 4.02
C VAL A 268 19.00 8.43 4.77
N THR A 269 18.22 8.96 5.71
CA THR A 269 18.64 10.03 6.61
C THR A 269 18.99 9.46 7.97
N SER A 270 20.24 9.68 8.40
CA SER A 270 20.80 9.17 9.65
C SER A 270 21.12 10.30 10.61
N PHE A 271 20.51 10.30 11.79
CA PHE A 271 20.83 11.21 12.89
C PHE A 271 21.96 10.61 13.75
N ILE A 272 23.07 11.33 13.88
CA ILE A 272 24.30 10.83 14.53
C ILE A 272 24.70 11.77 15.66
N GLY A 273 24.81 11.24 16.88
CA GLY A 273 25.25 12.01 18.05
C GLY A 273 24.28 11.98 19.23
N ASP A 274 24.22 13.07 19.98
CA ASP A 274 23.36 13.24 21.14
C ASP A 274 22.14 14.11 20.79
N TYR A 275 21.01 13.44 20.64
CA TYR A 275 19.71 14.04 20.37
C TYR A 275 18.73 13.86 21.55
N ALA A 276 19.24 13.74 22.78
CA ALA A 276 18.41 13.54 23.97
C ALA A 276 17.22 14.51 24.03
N GLY A 277 16.01 13.95 24.08
CA GLY A 277 14.75 14.70 24.14
C GLY A 277 14.42 15.56 22.90
N ARG A 278 15.13 15.40 21.78
CA ARG A 278 14.88 16.17 20.55
C ARG A 278 13.89 15.48 19.62
N SER A 279 13.13 16.32 18.92
CA SER A 279 12.17 15.96 17.86
C SER A 279 12.29 16.94 16.71
N GLY A 280 11.76 16.60 15.54
CA GLY A 280 11.73 17.48 14.38
C GLY A 280 10.58 17.16 13.43
N MET A 281 10.26 18.09 12.54
CA MET A 281 9.29 17.93 11.46
C MET A 281 9.97 17.28 10.25
N PHE A 282 9.49 16.09 9.87
CA PHE A 282 10.04 15.35 8.73
C PHE A 282 8.94 14.92 7.78
N ASP A 283 9.28 14.81 6.50
CA ASP A 283 8.36 14.38 5.45
C ASP A 283 8.00 12.91 5.67
N VAL A 284 6.81 12.68 6.21
CA VAL A 284 6.27 11.34 6.47
C VAL A 284 5.55 10.77 5.26
N GLY A 285 5.13 11.63 4.32
CA GLY A 285 4.51 11.18 3.07
C GLY A 285 5.51 10.55 2.11
N ARG A 286 6.74 11.09 2.05
CA ARG A 286 7.84 10.50 1.27
C ARG A 286 8.34 9.18 1.81
N ILE A 287 8.14 8.87 3.09
CA ILE A 287 8.38 7.51 3.61
C ILE A 287 7.52 6.51 2.82
N HIS A 288 6.24 6.83 2.64
CA HIS A 288 5.28 5.95 1.95
C HIS A 288 5.48 5.88 0.43
N TYR A 289 5.64 7.03 -0.25
CA TYR A 289 5.64 7.07 -1.72
C TYR A 289 7.04 7.07 -2.36
N GLU A 290 8.05 7.58 -1.67
CA GLU A 290 9.41 7.74 -2.19
C GLU A 290 10.43 6.83 -1.48
N GLY A 291 10.00 6.02 -0.50
CA GLY A 291 10.88 5.12 0.23
C GLY A 291 11.92 5.85 1.08
N PHE A 292 11.61 7.07 1.54
CA PHE A 292 12.46 7.78 2.50
C PHE A 292 12.56 6.97 3.79
N PHE A 293 13.74 6.98 4.38
CA PHE A 293 14.01 6.19 5.57
C PHE A 293 14.78 7.02 6.61
N TYR A 294 14.27 7.05 7.85
CA TYR A 294 14.88 7.79 8.96
C TYR A 294 15.40 6.81 10.02
N GLN A 295 16.66 6.98 10.42
CA GLN A 295 17.33 6.15 11.43
C GLN A 295 18.29 7.00 12.28
N GLY A 296 18.82 6.43 13.37
CA GLY A 296 19.80 7.13 14.18
C GLY A 296 20.71 6.22 15.02
N ALA A 297 21.84 6.79 15.44
CA ALA A 297 22.78 6.15 16.34
C ALA A 297 23.52 7.19 17.20
N PRO A 298 23.86 6.85 18.46
CA PRO A 298 24.66 7.72 19.29
C PRO A 298 26.13 7.72 18.84
N GLY A 299 26.89 8.73 19.29
CA GLY A 299 28.33 8.82 19.04
C GLY A 299 28.69 9.54 17.73
N THR A 300 29.89 9.26 17.20
CA THR A 300 30.50 10.05 16.12
C THR A 300 30.78 9.25 14.84
N VAL A 301 30.27 8.01 14.73
CA VAL A 301 30.45 7.16 13.56
C VAL A 301 29.25 7.28 12.64
N LEU A 302 29.44 7.86 11.45
CA LEU A 302 28.36 8.18 10.52
C LEU A 302 27.55 6.94 10.11
N SER A 303 28.23 5.86 9.76
CA SER A 303 27.56 4.63 9.33
C SER A 303 26.96 3.77 10.47
N ALA A 304 27.04 4.20 11.74
CA ALA A 304 26.61 3.38 12.89
C ALA A 304 25.09 3.09 12.93
N ALA A 305 24.26 3.93 12.32
CA ALA A 305 22.82 3.72 12.29
C ALA A 305 22.40 2.57 11.34
N TYR A 306 23.25 2.24 10.35
CA TYR A 306 22.98 1.18 9.41
C TYR A 306 23.01 -0.20 10.08
N GLY A 307 22.00 -1.02 9.81
CA GLY A 307 21.86 -2.36 10.39
C GLY A 307 21.18 -2.40 11.75
N ARG A 308 20.95 -1.26 12.42
CA ARG A 308 20.27 -1.21 13.72
C ARG A 308 18.75 -1.24 13.57
N ASN A 309 18.07 -2.33 13.91
CA ASN A 309 16.61 -2.52 13.80
C ASN A 309 16.08 -2.63 12.35
N VAL A 310 16.58 -3.55 11.52
CA VAL A 310 16.18 -3.64 10.09
C VAL A 310 14.80 -4.28 9.82
N ARG A 311 13.94 -4.34 10.84
CA ARG A 311 12.68 -5.07 10.80
C ARG A 311 11.60 -4.35 9.97
N SER A 312 10.80 -5.14 9.26
CA SER A 312 9.59 -4.72 8.55
C SER A 312 8.34 -5.49 9.01
N LYS A 313 8.52 -6.66 9.61
CA LYS A 313 7.45 -7.55 10.12
C LYS A 313 7.10 -7.20 11.55
N VAL A 314 5.87 -7.44 11.97
CA VAL A 314 5.49 -7.40 13.39
C VAL A 314 6.39 -8.31 14.25
N LYS A 315 6.69 -7.88 15.48
CA LYS A 315 7.60 -8.59 16.38
C LYS A 315 6.92 -9.80 17.00
N LYS A 316 7.57 -10.96 16.90
CA LYS A 316 7.12 -12.19 17.56
C LYS A 316 6.97 -11.98 19.06
N GLY A 317 5.77 -12.27 19.57
CA GLY A 317 5.45 -12.10 20.99
C GLY A 317 5.42 -10.65 21.49
N GLY A 318 5.51 -9.67 20.57
CA GLY A 318 5.51 -8.24 20.91
C GLY A 318 4.11 -7.68 21.18
N THR A 319 4.09 -6.37 21.42
CA THR A 319 2.88 -5.55 21.62
C THR A 319 2.67 -4.65 20.40
N CYS A 320 1.58 -4.90 19.67
CA CYS A 320 1.25 -4.24 18.41
C CYS A 320 0.02 -3.34 18.55
N TRP A 321 0.07 -2.14 17.96
CA TRP A 321 -1.06 -1.23 17.83
C TRP A 321 -1.40 -0.97 16.37
N LEU A 322 -2.68 -1.08 16.01
CA LEU A 322 -3.20 -0.78 14.68
C LEU A 322 -4.23 0.37 14.73
N PRO A 323 -3.81 1.64 14.67
CA PRO A 323 -4.72 2.76 14.43
C PRO A 323 -5.38 2.65 13.06
N GLY A 324 -6.71 2.61 13.03
CA GLY A 324 -7.54 2.33 11.85
C GLY A 324 -7.68 0.84 11.52
N GLY A 325 -7.32 -0.05 12.46
CA GLY A 325 -7.27 -1.50 12.25
C GLY A 325 -8.62 -2.20 12.02
N ALA A 326 -9.75 -1.47 12.02
CA ALA A 326 -11.05 -2.03 11.67
C ALA A 326 -11.60 -1.53 10.32
N GLY A 327 -10.89 -0.62 9.64
CA GLY A 327 -11.22 -0.20 8.27
C GLY A 327 -11.08 -1.31 7.23
N ALA A 328 -11.38 -0.99 5.97
CA ALA A 328 -11.33 -1.96 4.87
C ALA A 328 -9.95 -2.63 4.72
N MET A 329 -8.88 -1.83 4.62
CA MET A 329 -7.50 -2.35 4.64
C MET A 329 -7.04 -2.69 6.06
N GLY A 330 -7.51 -1.94 7.05
CA GLY A 330 -7.05 -2.10 8.44
C GLY A 330 -7.37 -3.48 9.02
N GLN A 331 -8.55 -4.04 8.71
CA GLN A 331 -8.89 -5.39 9.15
C GLN A 331 -7.96 -6.46 8.56
N MET A 332 -7.45 -6.23 7.34
CA MET A 332 -6.52 -7.16 6.68
C MET A 332 -5.17 -7.16 7.41
N HIS A 333 -4.69 -5.99 7.84
CA HIS A 333 -3.52 -5.89 8.72
C HIS A 333 -3.76 -6.51 10.10
N THR A 334 -4.94 -6.31 10.68
CA THR A 334 -5.31 -6.92 11.96
C THR A 334 -5.36 -8.44 11.85
N GLN A 335 -5.99 -8.96 10.78
CA GLN A 335 -6.03 -10.40 10.48
C GLN A 335 -4.62 -10.94 10.29
N LEU A 336 -3.75 -10.28 9.53
CA LEU A 336 -2.35 -10.69 9.37
C LEU A 336 -1.62 -10.77 10.72
N ALA A 337 -1.81 -9.78 11.60
CA ALA A 337 -1.19 -9.79 12.93
C ALA A 337 -1.74 -10.92 13.83
N VAL A 338 -3.04 -11.19 13.74
CA VAL A 338 -3.74 -12.24 14.51
C VAL A 338 -3.46 -13.63 13.98
N GLU A 339 -3.37 -13.86 12.67
CA GLU A 339 -3.19 -15.20 12.09
C GLU A 339 -1.72 -15.61 12.03
N ASN A 340 -0.79 -14.65 12.01
CA ASN A 340 0.64 -14.97 11.95
C ASN A 340 1.12 -15.72 13.21
N PRO A 341 1.53 -17.00 13.13
CA PRO A 341 1.97 -17.78 14.28
C PRO A 341 3.22 -17.17 14.95
N GLU A 342 4.04 -16.47 14.18
CA GLU A 342 5.22 -15.73 14.64
C GLU A 342 4.90 -14.25 14.90
N GLY A 343 3.61 -13.91 15.06
CA GLY A 343 3.11 -12.56 15.28
C GLY A 343 3.15 -12.09 16.74
N PRO A 344 2.58 -10.91 17.04
CA PRO A 344 2.52 -10.35 18.37
C PRO A 344 1.68 -11.20 19.34
N ALA A 345 1.93 -11.05 20.64
CA ALA A 345 1.14 -11.68 21.71
C ALA A 345 0.08 -10.73 22.28
N ARG A 346 0.24 -9.42 22.08
CA ARG A 346 -0.69 -8.38 22.54
C ARG A 346 -1.03 -7.48 21.36
N ILE A 347 -2.31 -7.28 21.08
CA ILE A 347 -2.79 -6.49 19.95
C ILE A 347 -3.83 -5.48 20.41
N LEU A 348 -3.54 -4.20 20.19
CA LEU A 348 -4.50 -3.11 20.34
C LEU A 348 -4.98 -2.66 18.97
N VAL A 349 -6.29 -2.65 18.75
CA VAL A 349 -6.92 -2.06 17.56
C VAL A 349 -7.69 -0.81 17.98
N THR A 350 -7.54 0.27 17.24
CA THR A 350 -8.35 1.48 17.48
C THR A 350 -9.00 1.95 16.20
N ASP A 351 -10.31 2.18 16.20
CA ASP A 351 -11.04 2.68 15.03
C ASP A 351 -12.18 3.61 15.49
N MET A 352 -12.54 4.59 14.66
CA MET A 352 -13.59 5.56 15.00
C MET A 352 -15.01 4.97 14.87
N ASP A 353 -15.14 3.80 14.26
CA ASP A 353 -16.42 3.13 14.01
C ASP A 353 -16.55 1.85 14.86
N SER A 354 -17.42 1.90 15.87
CA SER A 354 -17.68 0.77 16.77
C SER A 354 -18.30 -0.44 16.07
N SER A 355 -19.01 -0.25 14.96
CA SER A 355 -19.58 -1.37 14.19
C SER A 355 -18.49 -2.17 13.47
N ARG A 356 -17.44 -1.48 12.99
CA ARG A 356 -16.28 -2.13 12.39
C ARG A 356 -15.45 -2.88 13.42
N ILE A 357 -15.26 -2.29 14.60
CA ILE A 357 -14.60 -2.95 15.72
C ILE A 357 -15.30 -4.27 16.04
N ALA A 358 -16.61 -4.23 16.24
CA ALA A 358 -17.39 -5.44 16.53
C ALA A 358 -17.28 -6.50 15.41
N ASN A 359 -17.18 -6.07 14.14
CA ASN A 359 -16.97 -6.98 13.03
C ASN A 359 -15.60 -7.68 13.10
N VAL A 360 -14.52 -6.93 13.34
CA VAL A 360 -13.16 -7.51 13.47
C VAL A 360 -13.07 -8.46 14.66
N GLU A 361 -13.61 -8.08 15.82
CA GLU A 361 -13.67 -8.93 17.00
C GLU A 361 -14.39 -10.25 16.71
N ARG A 362 -15.54 -10.18 16.02
CA ARG A 362 -16.30 -11.38 15.63
C ARG A 362 -15.54 -12.25 14.62
N LEU A 363 -14.95 -11.64 13.59
CA LEU A 363 -14.26 -12.37 12.52
C LEU A 363 -13.03 -13.12 13.04
N LEU A 364 -12.32 -12.55 14.01
CA LEU A 364 -11.03 -13.07 14.48
C LEU A 364 -11.11 -13.77 15.84
N ALA A 365 -12.30 -13.89 16.43
CA ALA A 365 -12.50 -14.41 17.79
C ALA A 365 -11.89 -15.79 18.02
N GLU A 366 -12.08 -16.71 17.08
CA GLU A 366 -11.56 -18.09 17.17
C GLU A 366 -10.02 -18.08 17.17
N THR A 367 -9.40 -17.46 16.17
CA THR A 367 -7.94 -17.36 16.06
C THR A 367 -7.30 -16.63 17.25
N ILE A 368 -7.94 -15.56 17.74
CA ILE A 368 -7.49 -14.84 18.95
C ILE A 368 -7.45 -15.79 20.15
N ALA A 369 -8.50 -16.59 20.35
CA ALA A 369 -8.59 -17.55 21.45
C ALA A 369 -7.59 -18.69 21.29
N GLU A 370 -7.47 -19.27 20.09
CA GLU A 370 -6.56 -20.37 19.77
C GLU A 370 -5.09 -19.98 19.99
N ARG A 371 -4.70 -18.77 19.57
CA ARG A 371 -3.34 -18.25 19.78
C ARG A 371 -3.10 -17.66 21.17
N GLY A 372 -4.15 -17.46 21.97
CA GLY A 372 -4.06 -16.85 23.30
C GLY A 372 -3.57 -15.40 23.27
N ILE A 373 -3.99 -14.63 22.26
CA ILE A 373 -3.58 -13.23 22.09
C ILE A 373 -4.34 -12.36 23.11
N GLU A 374 -3.63 -11.47 23.81
CA GLU A 374 -4.29 -10.38 24.52
C GLU A 374 -4.76 -9.33 23.51
N PHE A 375 -6.02 -9.46 23.07
CA PHE A 375 -6.61 -8.59 22.07
C PHE A 375 -7.53 -7.56 22.73
N LYS A 376 -7.36 -6.29 22.38
CA LYS A 376 -8.26 -5.20 22.78
C LYS A 376 -8.59 -4.34 21.57
N ALA A 377 -9.87 -4.08 21.32
CA ALA A 377 -10.31 -3.10 20.35
C ALA A 377 -11.09 -1.97 21.03
N VAL A 378 -10.82 -0.72 20.67
CA VAL A 378 -11.46 0.44 21.31
C VAL A 378 -11.76 1.54 20.32
N ASN A 379 -12.89 2.21 20.52
CA ASN A 379 -13.21 3.44 19.81
C ASN A 379 -12.63 4.65 20.57
N PRO A 380 -11.63 5.37 20.05
CA PRO A 380 -11.06 6.50 20.76
C PRO A 380 -12.06 7.63 21.02
N SER A 381 -13.13 7.75 20.20
CA SER A 381 -14.13 8.81 20.38
C SER A 381 -15.04 8.61 21.59
N SER A 382 -15.04 7.43 22.20
CA SER A 382 -15.80 7.16 23.43
C SER A 382 -15.01 7.44 24.71
N LEU A 383 -13.77 7.93 24.58
CA LEU A 383 -12.86 8.23 25.69
C LEU A 383 -12.45 9.71 25.63
N SER A 384 -12.18 10.30 26.79
CA SER A 384 -11.39 11.53 26.85
C SER A 384 -9.95 11.26 26.40
N LYS A 385 -9.22 12.32 26.07
CA LYS A 385 -7.81 12.20 25.66
C LYS A 385 -6.97 11.56 26.76
N GLU A 386 -7.22 11.95 28.01
CA GLU A 386 -6.50 11.47 29.19
C GLU A 386 -6.77 9.98 29.44
N GLU A 387 -8.02 9.54 29.29
CA GLU A 387 -8.41 8.13 29.41
C GLU A 387 -7.79 7.29 28.28
N PHE A 388 -7.77 7.82 27.06
CA PHE A 388 -7.15 7.13 25.93
C PHE A 388 -5.64 7.00 26.13
N ASP A 389 -4.96 8.07 26.52
CA ASP A 389 -3.53 8.05 26.84
C ASP A 389 -3.22 7.10 28.00
N ALA A 390 -4.07 7.03 29.03
CA ALA A 390 -3.93 6.08 30.12
C ALA A 390 -4.07 4.63 29.62
N LEU A 391 -5.06 4.33 28.78
CA LEU A 391 -5.27 3.03 28.16
C LEU A 391 -4.04 2.59 27.36
N LEU A 392 -3.44 3.49 26.56
CA LEU A 392 -2.24 3.19 25.78
C LEU A 392 -1.06 2.81 26.68
N ARG A 393 -0.82 3.54 27.77
CA ARG A 393 0.27 3.25 28.73
C ARG A 393 0.02 1.99 29.53
N GLU A 394 -1.23 1.71 29.92
CA GLU A 394 -1.58 0.48 30.63
C GLU A 394 -1.42 -0.74 29.73
N PHE A 395 -1.84 -0.64 28.46
CA PHE A 395 -1.70 -1.71 27.51
C PHE A 395 -0.24 -1.95 27.12
N ALA A 396 0.57 -0.90 26.97
CA ALA A 396 1.97 -1.01 26.57
C ALA A 396 2.89 -0.21 27.53
N PRO A 397 3.16 -0.71 28.75
CA PRO A 397 3.92 0.02 29.76
C PRO A 397 5.38 0.30 29.33
N GLU A 398 5.97 -0.60 28.55
CA GLU A 398 7.32 -0.44 27.97
C GLU A 398 7.29 0.21 26.56
N GLY A 399 6.11 0.66 26.12
CA GLY A 399 5.85 1.11 24.75
C GLY A 399 5.50 -0.03 23.80
N PHE A 400 5.04 0.33 22.60
CA PHE A 400 4.69 -0.60 21.55
C PHE A 400 5.93 -1.02 20.76
N ASP A 401 6.05 -2.32 20.49
CA ASP A 401 7.05 -2.85 19.56
C ASP A 401 6.67 -2.51 18.11
N ASP A 402 5.37 -2.42 17.85
CA ASP A 402 4.80 -2.22 16.52
C ASP A 402 3.66 -1.22 16.55
N ILE A 403 3.70 -0.24 15.65
CA ILE A 403 2.55 0.60 15.33
C ILE A 403 2.33 0.56 13.82
N ILE A 404 1.22 -0.03 13.39
CA ILE A 404 0.82 -0.09 11.99
C ILE A 404 -0.17 1.03 11.73
N MET A 405 0.33 2.15 11.20
CA MET A 405 -0.44 3.37 10.98
C MET A 405 -1.30 3.26 9.72
N LEU A 406 -2.60 3.07 9.89
CA LEU A 406 -3.57 2.85 8.80
C LEU A 406 -4.48 4.07 8.58
N VAL A 407 -4.27 5.15 9.35
CA VAL A 407 -5.03 6.40 9.24
C VAL A 407 -4.15 7.50 8.66
N PRO A 408 -4.55 8.19 7.56
CA PRO A 408 -3.74 9.24 6.93
C PRO A 408 -3.92 10.59 7.62
N VAL A 409 -3.78 10.63 8.96
CA VAL A 409 -3.97 11.83 9.78
C VAL A 409 -2.70 12.10 10.57
N VAL A 410 -1.94 13.11 10.15
CA VAL A 410 -0.63 13.45 10.73
C VAL A 410 -0.67 13.65 12.25
N PRO A 411 -1.65 14.36 12.85
CA PRO A 411 -1.73 14.45 14.31
C PRO A 411 -1.87 13.10 15.02
N VAL A 412 -2.60 12.14 14.44
CA VAL A 412 -2.75 10.78 14.99
C VAL A 412 -1.43 10.03 14.85
N LEU A 413 -0.75 10.16 13.72
CA LEU A 413 0.58 9.59 13.50
C LEU A 413 1.60 10.10 14.52
N ALA A 414 1.72 11.42 14.66
CA ALA A 414 2.65 12.05 15.58
C ALA A 414 2.34 11.72 17.04
N HIS A 415 1.05 11.64 17.41
CA HIS A 415 0.63 11.19 18.74
C HIS A 415 1.05 9.74 18.99
N ALA A 416 0.75 8.83 18.07
CA ALA A 416 1.07 7.42 18.18
C ALA A 416 2.58 7.16 18.24
N ALA A 417 3.38 7.93 17.49
CA ALA A 417 4.83 7.79 17.45
C ALA A 417 5.51 7.98 18.82
N ASN A 418 4.89 8.71 19.74
CA ASN A 418 5.40 8.91 21.10
C ASN A 418 5.30 7.65 21.97
N TYR A 419 4.52 6.65 21.54
CA TYR A 419 4.31 5.41 22.29
C TYR A 419 5.16 4.25 21.78
N LEU A 420 6.08 4.48 20.84
CA LEU A 420 7.05 3.45 20.46
C LEU A 420 8.00 3.14 21.62
N GLY A 421 8.21 1.84 21.85
CA GLY A 421 9.19 1.30 22.79
C GLY A 421 10.60 1.19 22.20
N GLU A 422 11.48 0.50 22.92
CA GLU A 422 12.83 0.15 22.48
C GLU A 422 12.78 -0.72 21.21
N ASP A 423 13.58 -0.36 20.20
CA ASP A 423 13.56 -0.93 18.84
C ASP A 423 12.15 -0.96 18.20
N GLY A 424 11.29 -0.04 18.61
CA GLY A 424 9.93 0.10 18.11
C GLY A 424 9.89 0.43 16.62
N LEU A 425 8.93 -0.18 15.91
CA LEU A 425 8.70 0.04 14.49
C LEU A 425 7.35 0.72 14.26
N MET A 426 7.33 1.83 13.54
CA MET A 426 6.11 2.38 12.96
C MET A 426 6.08 2.13 11.45
N ASN A 427 5.09 1.36 10.99
CA ASN A 427 4.81 1.16 9.57
C ASN A 427 3.70 2.12 9.12
N ILE A 428 4.05 3.11 8.30
CA ILE A 428 3.17 4.12 7.73
C ILE A 428 2.59 3.60 6.42
N PHE A 429 1.60 2.72 6.56
CA PHE A 429 0.84 2.19 5.43
C PHE A 429 -0.17 3.21 4.88
N ALA A 430 -0.67 4.09 5.73
CA ALA A 430 -1.61 5.12 5.32
C ALA A 430 -1.00 6.07 4.28
N GLY A 431 -1.71 6.26 3.15
CA GLY A 431 -1.22 7.07 2.03
C GLY A 431 -1.28 8.58 2.29
N ILE A 432 -0.38 9.10 3.14
CA ILE A 432 -0.14 10.53 3.40
C ILE A 432 0.63 11.15 2.23
N PRO A 433 0.16 12.24 1.60
CA PRO A 433 0.82 12.82 0.42
C PRO A 433 2.29 13.19 0.66
N ALA A 434 3.15 12.96 -0.33
CA ALA A 434 4.54 13.42 -0.30
C ALA A 434 4.63 14.94 -0.10
N GLY A 435 5.59 15.40 0.70
CA GLY A 435 5.73 16.79 1.11
C GLY A 435 4.99 17.13 2.41
N VAL A 436 4.15 16.23 2.92
CA VAL A 436 3.45 16.43 4.19
C VAL A 436 4.33 15.96 5.35
N GLU A 437 4.55 16.86 6.31
CA GLU A 437 5.47 16.64 7.42
C GLU A 437 4.73 16.26 8.71
N GLY A 438 5.38 15.43 9.52
CA GLY A 438 4.94 15.06 10.86
C GLY A 438 6.08 15.16 11.87
N MET A 439 5.73 15.44 13.13
CA MET A 439 6.71 15.50 14.21
C MET A 439 7.13 14.08 14.61
N LEU A 440 8.42 13.77 14.47
CA LEU A 440 9.00 12.48 14.88
C LEU A 440 10.09 12.70 15.93
N SER A 441 10.27 11.71 16.81
CA SER A 441 11.30 11.74 17.87
C SER A 441 12.66 11.37 17.28
N ILE A 442 13.57 12.34 17.23
CA ILE A 442 14.96 12.08 16.84
C ILE A 442 15.66 11.29 17.95
N ASP A 443 15.37 11.64 19.20
CA ASP A 443 15.81 10.88 20.38
C ASP A 443 15.42 9.40 20.30
N GLY A 444 14.18 9.09 19.92
CA GLY A 444 13.71 7.72 19.73
C GLY A 444 14.53 6.97 18.67
N MET A 445 14.82 7.60 17.53
CA MET A 445 15.65 6.99 16.49
C MET A 445 17.09 6.75 16.98
N VAL A 446 17.67 7.74 17.67
CA VAL A 446 19.08 7.75 18.07
C VAL A 446 19.35 6.90 19.29
N ASN A 447 18.54 7.00 20.34
CA ASN A 447 18.82 6.35 21.62
C ASN A 447 18.08 5.02 21.75
N ARG A 448 16.85 4.92 21.23
CA ARG A 448 16.00 3.73 21.38
C ARG A 448 15.88 2.86 20.13
N GLY A 449 16.49 3.25 19.00
CA GLY A 449 16.46 2.47 17.77
C GLY A 449 15.09 2.46 17.08
N CYS A 450 14.21 3.42 17.40
CA CYS A 450 12.89 3.51 16.78
C CYS A 450 13.02 3.78 15.27
N ARG A 451 12.10 3.22 14.49
CA ARG A 451 12.11 3.34 13.02
C ARG A 451 10.75 3.63 12.42
N TYR A 452 10.79 4.29 11.27
CA TYR A 452 9.61 4.68 10.49
C TYR A 452 9.80 4.17 9.07
N ILE A 453 8.94 3.23 8.67
CA ILE A 453 8.92 2.64 7.32
C ILE A 453 7.58 2.91 6.67
N GLY A 454 7.49 2.70 5.37
CA GLY A 454 6.24 2.80 4.63
C GLY A 454 6.44 2.28 3.22
N SER A 455 5.34 1.90 2.57
CA SER A 455 5.35 1.40 1.21
C SER A 455 4.06 1.77 0.51
N SER A 456 4.17 2.09 -0.77
CA SER A 456 3.03 2.26 -1.67
C SER A 456 3.07 1.22 -2.77
N GLY A 457 1.95 0.56 -3.03
CA GLY A 457 1.82 -0.48 -4.04
C GLY A 457 2.59 -1.75 -3.70
N SER A 458 2.89 -2.53 -4.73
CA SER A 458 3.54 -3.83 -4.64
C SER A 458 4.33 -4.13 -5.92
N ARG A 459 5.02 -5.27 -5.96
CA ARG A 459 5.68 -5.81 -7.14
C ARG A 459 4.98 -7.09 -7.59
N THR A 460 5.24 -7.55 -8.82
CA THR A 460 4.67 -8.79 -9.35
C THR A 460 5.05 -10.00 -8.49
N GLU A 461 6.26 -10.00 -7.93
CA GLU A 461 6.72 -11.05 -6.99
C GLU A 461 5.87 -11.10 -5.71
N HIS A 462 5.42 -9.96 -5.20
CA HIS A 462 4.54 -9.90 -4.03
C HIS A 462 3.15 -10.48 -4.37
N LEU A 463 2.60 -10.13 -5.54
CA LEU A 463 1.30 -10.64 -5.97
C LEU A 463 1.33 -12.16 -6.14
N ARG A 464 2.43 -12.68 -6.70
CA ARG A 464 2.67 -14.11 -6.82
C ARG A 464 2.74 -14.79 -5.45
N HIS A 465 3.42 -14.18 -4.48
CA HIS A 465 3.48 -14.70 -3.13
C HIS A 465 2.11 -14.73 -2.45
N THR A 466 1.34 -13.63 -2.52
CA THR A 466 -0.02 -13.57 -1.96
C THR A 466 -0.95 -14.58 -2.59
N LEU A 467 -0.86 -14.79 -3.91
CA LEU A 467 -1.64 -15.81 -4.61
C LEU A 467 -1.34 -17.20 -4.06
N VAL A 468 -0.06 -17.55 -3.87
CA VAL A 468 0.34 -18.83 -3.28
C VAL A 468 -0.26 -18.99 -1.88
N LEU A 469 -0.19 -17.95 -1.01
CA LEU A 469 -0.77 -18.02 0.33
C LEU A 469 -2.29 -18.26 0.30
N ALA A 470 -2.99 -17.65 -0.65
CA ALA A 470 -4.43 -17.86 -0.82
C ALA A 470 -4.76 -19.27 -1.33
N GLU A 471 -3.97 -19.80 -2.28
CA GLU A 471 -4.16 -21.13 -2.85
C GLU A 471 -3.80 -22.26 -1.87
N THR A 472 -2.80 -22.04 -0.99
CA THR A 472 -2.43 -23.00 0.06
C THR A 472 -3.33 -22.92 1.30
N GLY A 473 -4.19 -21.90 1.38
CA GLY A 473 -5.06 -21.64 2.54
C GLY A 473 -4.34 -21.03 3.75
N GLU A 474 -3.07 -20.62 3.60
CA GLU A 474 -2.33 -19.88 4.63
C GLU A 474 -2.84 -18.44 4.80
N LEU A 475 -3.50 -17.91 3.77
CA LEU A 475 -4.27 -16.68 3.80
C LEU A 475 -5.71 -17.00 3.41
N ASN A 476 -6.68 -16.51 4.18
CA ASN A 476 -8.09 -16.59 3.81
C ASN A 476 -8.59 -15.21 3.33
N PRO A 477 -8.58 -14.90 2.02
CA PRO A 477 -8.82 -13.53 1.56
C PRO A 477 -10.29 -13.10 1.69
N VAL A 478 -11.22 -14.06 1.70
CA VAL A 478 -12.68 -13.81 1.62
C VAL A 478 -13.22 -13.03 2.83
N THR A 479 -12.52 -13.10 3.97
CA THR A 479 -12.86 -12.37 5.20
C THR A 479 -12.93 -10.85 4.98
N ALA A 480 -12.15 -10.33 4.02
CA ALA A 480 -12.15 -8.92 3.67
C ALA A 480 -13.33 -8.50 2.77
N LEU A 481 -14.10 -9.45 2.21
CA LEU A 481 -15.25 -9.15 1.35
C LEU A 481 -16.44 -8.66 2.18
N ALA A 482 -16.83 -7.39 2.00
CA ALA A 482 -17.95 -6.81 2.75
C ALA A 482 -19.20 -6.53 1.90
N ALA A 483 -19.04 -6.30 0.60
CA ALA A 483 -20.18 -6.09 -0.30
C ALA A 483 -19.88 -6.53 -1.72
N VAL A 484 -20.93 -6.87 -2.45
CA VAL A 484 -20.89 -7.19 -3.88
C VAL A 484 -21.97 -6.40 -4.62
N GLY A 485 -21.76 -6.09 -5.91
CA GLY A 485 -22.76 -5.41 -6.73
C GLY A 485 -22.50 -5.52 -8.22
N GLY A 486 -23.42 -5.01 -9.02
CA GLY A 486 -23.34 -5.00 -10.48
C GLY A 486 -22.76 -3.71 -11.06
N MET A 487 -22.51 -3.72 -12.37
CA MET A 487 -21.95 -2.57 -13.10
C MET A 487 -22.70 -1.25 -12.89
N LYS A 488 -24.04 -1.28 -12.82
CA LYS A 488 -24.84 -0.05 -12.61
C LYS A 488 -24.77 0.46 -11.17
N ALA A 489 -24.39 -0.39 -10.22
CA ALA A 489 -24.22 -0.02 -8.82
C ALA A 489 -22.78 0.45 -8.49
N LEU A 490 -21.88 0.47 -9.48
CA LEU A 490 -20.46 0.77 -9.26
C LEU A 490 -20.22 2.14 -8.62
N LYS A 491 -20.86 3.20 -9.13
CA LYS A 491 -20.74 4.55 -8.56
C LYS A 491 -21.23 4.62 -7.11
N GLN A 492 -22.35 3.95 -6.81
CA GLN A 492 -22.83 3.79 -5.44
C GLN A 492 -21.83 3.02 -4.56
N GLY A 493 -21.15 2.02 -5.13
CA GLY A 493 -20.07 1.28 -4.48
C GLY A 493 -18.88 2.19 -4.14
N LEU A 494 -18.45 3.06 -5.05
CA LEU A 494 -17.40 4.04 -4.79
C LEU A 494 -17.82 5.04 -3.70
N GLU A 495 -19.06 5.53 -3.73
CA GLU A 495 -19.62 6.36 -2.66
C GLU A 495 -19.64 5.63 -1.31
N ALA A 496 -19.95 4.34 -1.30
CA ALA A 496 -19.87 3.52 -0.11
C ALA A 496 -18.42 3.39 0.40
N VAL A 497 -17.43 3.30 -0.48
CA VAL A 497 -15.99 3.36 -0.12
C VAL A 497 -15.62 4.71 0.48
N MET A 498 -16.04 5.83 -0.14
CA MET A 498 -15.75 7.18 0.36
C MET A 498 -16.28 7.42 1.77
N ASN A 499 -17.49 6.92 2.02
CA ASN A 499 -18.18 7.06 3.32
C ASN A 499 -17.88 5.89 4.26
N ALA A 500 -17.03 4.95 3.84
CA ALA A 500 -16.67 3.73 4.54
C ALA A 500 -17.89 3.00 5.14
N LYS A 501 -18.93 2.88 4.31
CA LYS A 501 -20.23 2.29 4.67
C LYS A 501 -20.15 0.81 5.01
N PHE A 502 -19.24 0.08 4.35
CA PHE A 502 -19.08 -1.36 4.55
C PHE A 502 -17.79 -1.64 5.31
N PRO A 503 -17.80 -2.58 6.27
CA PRO A 503 -16.65 -2.93 7.09
C PRO A 503 -15.70 -3.87 6.31
N GLY A 504 -15.21 -3.46 5.14
CA GLY A 504 -14.37 -4.25 4.24
C GLY A 504 -14.39 -3.78 2.79
N LYS A 505 -14.00 -4.66 1.88
CA LYS A 505 -13.89 -4.39 0.45
C LYS A 505 -15.21 -4.63 -0.26
N THR A 506 -15.50 -3.75 -1.23
CA THR A 506 -16.62 -3.90 -2.16
C THR A 506 -16.09 -4.44 -3.47
N VAL A 507 -16.75 -5.46 -4.03
CA VAL A 507 -16.46 -6.00 -5.35
C VAL A 507 -17.64 -5.73 -6.30
N ILE A 508 -17.34 -5.36 -7.53
CA ILE A 508 -18.32 -5.21 -8.60
C ILE A 508 -18.14 -6.32 -9.63
N PHE A 509 -19.24 -6.88 -10.12
CA PHE A 509 -19.31 -7.81 -11.23
C PHE A 509 -19.77 -7.05 -12.48
N PRO A 510 -18.87 -6.66 -13.40
CA PRO A 510 -19.24 -5.87 -14.57
C PRO A 510 -20.27 -6.56 -15.47
N ASN A 511 -20.24 -7.90 -15.53
CA ASN A 511 -21.13 -8.70 -16.37
C ASN A 511 -22.49 -9.03 -15.74
N ALA A 512 -22.71 -8.62 -14.48
CA ALA A 512 -23.98 -8.71 -13.77
C ALA A 512 -24.59 -7.31 -13.59
N PRO A 513 -24.92 -6.57 -14.67
CA PRO A 513 -25.08 -5.11 -14.61
C PRO A 513 -26.20 -4.63 -13.68
N ASP A 514 -27.25 -5.44 -13.51
CA ASP A 514 -28.45 -5.12 -12.74
C ASP A 514 -28.40 -5.65 -11.30
N MET A 515 -27.28 -6.27 -10.88
CA MET A 515 -27.11 -6.74 -9.50
C MET A 515 -27.07 -5.56 -8.52
N PRO A 516 -27.92 -5.53 -7.48
CA PRO A 516 -27.91 -4.46 -6.49
C PRO A 516 -26.65 -4.52 -5.61
N LEU A 517 -26.17 -3.36 -5.16
CA LEU A 517 -25.11 -3.29 -4.16
C LEU A 517 -25.59 -3.85 -2.83
N THR A 518 -25.03 -4.99 -2.45
CA THR A 518 -25.53 -5.82 -1.35
C THR A 518 -24.40 -6.18 -0.40
N PRO A 519 -24.54 -5.91 0.91
CA PRO A 519 -23.62 -6.40 1.93
C PRO A 519 -23.56 -7.94 1.91
N VAL A 520 -22.38 -8.53 2.12
CA VAL A 520 -22.24 -10.00 2.20
C VAL A 520 -23.11 -10.58 3.31
N SER A 521 -23.25 -9.88 4.44
CA SER A 521 -24.14 -10.26 5.55
C SER A 521 -25.63 -10.33 5.15
N GLU A 522 -26.00 -9.75 4.02
CA GLU A 522 -27.38 -9.72 3.50
C GLU A 522 -27.52 -10.44 2.16
N ILE A 523 -26.46 -11.09 1.66
CA ILE A 523 -26.44 -11.68 0.31
C ILE A 523 -27.48 -12.78 0.13
N ALA A 524 -27.83 -13.49 1.21
CA ALA A 524 -28.90 -14.47 1.25
C ALA A 524 -30.28 -13.88 0.89
N LYS A 525 -30.48 -12.56 1.02
CA LYS A 525 -31.73 -11.88 0.64
C LYS A 525 -31.91 -11.75 -0.87
N LEU A 526 -30.85 -11.96 -1.67
CA LEU A 526 -30.93 -11.90 -3.14
C LEU A 526 -31.64 -13.13 -3.74
N GLY A 527 -31.72 -14.23 -2.99
CA GLY A 527 -32.48 -15.41 -3.38
C GLY A 527 -32.27 -16.57 -2.41
N SER A 528 -33.31 -17.41 -2.24
CA SER A 528 -33.24 -18.57 -1.35
C SER A 528 -32.16 -19.58 -1.74
N ALA A 529 -31.88 -19.71 -3.05
CA ALA A 529 -30.78 -20.55 -3.55
C ALA A 529 -29.40 -20.01 -3.13
N VAL A 530 -29.21 -18.68 -3.11
CA VAL A 530 -27.96 -18.04 -2.68
C VAL A 530 -27.65 -18.38 -1.22
N ALA A 531 -28.65 -18.37 -0.34
CA ALA A 531 -28.47 -18.67 1.08
C ALA A 531 -27.85 -20.07 1.32
N GLY A 532 -28.18 -21.06 0.49
CA GLY A 532 -27.65 -22.42 0.60
C GLY A 532 -26.24 -22.63 0.03
N THR A 533 -25.61 -21.58 -0.51
CA THR A 533 -24.28 -21.65 -1.13
C THR A 533 -23.15 -21.10 -0.27
N LEU A 534 -23.48 -20.40 0.82
CA LEU A 534 -22.48 -19.91 1.76
C LEU A 534 -21.83 -21.09 2.51
N ASP A 535 -20.59 -20.92 2.94
CA ASP A 535 -19.95 -21.94 3.77
C ASP A 535 -20.51 -21.98 5.20
N CYS A 536 -19.98 -22.86 6.04
CA CYS A 536 -20.43 -23.00 7.43
C CYS A 536 -20.19 -21.73 8.29
N GLY A 537 -19.27 -20.86 7.90
CA GLY A 537 -19.04 -19.55 8.53
C GLY A 537 -19.92 -18.44 7.96
N GLY A 538 -20.77 -18.74 6.97
CA GLY A 538 -21.57 -17.76 6.24
C GLY A 538 -20.75 -16.93 5.25
N CYS A 539 -19.55 -17.38 4.88
CA CYS A 539 -18.69 -16.70 3.93
C CYS A 539 -19.04 -17.05 2.48
N TYR A 540 -18.61 -16.15 1.59
CA TYR A 540 -18.84 -16.23 0.15
C TYR A 540 -18.03 -17.38 -0.48
N THR A 541 -18.65 -18.18 -1.34
CA THR A 541 -18.00 -19.33 -1.99
C THR A 541 -18.10 -19.26 -3.51
N MET A 542 -17.44 -20.20 -4.20
CA MET A 542 -17.62 -20.37 -5.65
C MET A 542 -19.08 -20.70 -6.00
N ALA A 543 -19.76 -21.52 -5.19
CA ALA A 543 -21.17 -21.81 -5.41
C ALA A 543 -22.04 -20.55 -5.27
N THR A 544 -21.68 -19.63 -4.36
CA THR A 544 -22.33 -18.33 -4.23
C THR A 544 -22.14 -17.49 -5.48
N GLU A 545 -20.92 -17.42 -6.01
CA GLU A 545 -20.64 -16.68 -7.24
C GLU A 545 -21.44 -17.23 -8.42
N LEU A 546 -21.43 -18.55 -8.63
CA LEU A 546 -22.14 -19.18 -9.73
C LEU A 546 -23.65 -18.91 -9.66
N GLU A 547 -24.25 -18.95 -8.48
CA GLU A 547 -25.69 -18.66 -8.33
C GLU A 547 -26.00 -17.18 -8.56
N LEU A 548 -25.14 -16.25 -8.13
CA LEU A 548 -25.29 -14.83 -8.42
C LEU A 548 -25.15 -14.55 -9.91
N LYS A 549 -24.18 -15.19 -10.58
CA LYS A 549 -24.01 -15.11 -12.02
C LYS A 549 -25.27 -15.61 -12.74
N ARG A 550 -25.82 -16.75 -12.32
CA ARG A 550 -27.08 -17.29 -12.86
C ARG A 550 -28.27 -16.32 -12.71
N LEU A 551 -28.30 -15.53 -11.63
CA LEU A 551 -29.38 -14.57 -11.36
C LEU A 551 -29.23 -13.25 -12.14
N TYR A 552 -28.01 -12.80 -12.38
CA TYR A 552 -27.75 -11.42 -12.81
C TYR A 552 -26.89 -11.26 -14.06
N GLU A 553 -26.09 -12.26 -14.43
CA GLU A 553 -25.44 -12.28 -15.74
C GLU A 553 -26.47 -12.69 -16.80
N LYS A 554 -26.59 -11.88 -17.85
CA LYS A 554 -27.42 -12.25 -18.99
C LYS A 554 -26.64 -13.28 -19.79
N GLU A 555 -27.27 -14.43 -20.08
CA GLU A 555 -26.73 -15.36 -21.09
C GLU A 555 -26.55 -14.57 -22.39
N GLY A 556 -25.29 -14.47 -22.84
CA GLY A 556 -24.88 -13.79 -24.08
C GLY A 556 -24.73 -14.75 -25.24
#